data_AF-W0RD93-F1
#
_entry.id   AF-W0RD93-F1
#
_cell.length_a   1.000
_cell.length_b   1.000
_cell.length_c   1.000
_cell.angle_alpha   90.00
_cell.angle_beta   90.00
_cell.angle_gamma   90.00
#
_symmetry.space_group_name_H-M   'P 1'
#
loop_
_entity.id
_entity.type
_entity.pdbx_description
1 polymer ?
#
loop_
_entity_poly.entity_id
_entity_poly.type
_entity_poly.pdbx_seq_one_letter_code
_entity_poly.pdbx_strand_id
1 'polypeptide(L)'
;MRLTRPTVERRGDVVRFETRVTWEDRQRDDDVIAHEWPAALADDVTASPDAALLAAYPLALWFGERRLAVEGDVCPRLADGVRTAMALGHEWYPQLRPVAIEATERTPPVPNASRGERRAAVCLSGGVDALTLLYLNTRTVPAGHPARFTDGLFLFGLNTYDYADGVARPERLAAYEVQRARVSPRCARRPASRWSRRRRTCGRCSRRTRRGATRRTRRRSRRWGTR
;
A
#
# COMPACT_ATOMS: atom_id res chain seq x y z
N MET A 1 -9.61 24.07 -8.20
CA MET A 1 -8.24 23.80 -7.71
C MET A 1 -7.46 23.13 -8.80
N ARG A 2 -6.22 23.54 -9.03
CA ARG A 2 -5.35 23.00 -10.06
C ARG A 2 -4.02 22.53 -9.49
N LEU A 3 -3.57 21.36 -9.93
CA LEU A 3 -2.26 20.80 -9.64
C LEU A 3 -1.39 20.86 -10.88
N THR A 4 -0.18 21.38 -10.75
CA THR A 4 0.83 21.29 -11.81
C THR A 4 1.35 19.86 -11.94
N ARG A 5 2.03 19.57 -13.05
CA ARG A 5 2.76 18.29 -13.15
C ARG A 5 3.74 18.17 -11.99
N PRO A 6 3.76 17.05 -11.24
CA PRO A 6 4.69 16.89 -10.14
C PRO A 6 6.14 16.84 -10.61
N THR A 7 7.05 17.24 -9.75
CA THR A 7 8.50 17.11 -9.95
C THR A 7 9.12 16.27 -8.83
N VAL A 8 10.24 15.64 -9.14
CA VAL A 8 11.06 14.94 -8.15
C VAL A 8 12.50 15.43 -8.29
N GLU A 9 13.07 15.89 -7.18
CA GLU A 9 14.41 16.46 -7.15
C GLU A 9 15.20 15.90 -5.96
N ARG A 10 16.47 15.56 -6.17
CA ARG A 10 17.39 15.23 -5.08
C ARG A 10 17.96 16.52 -4.49
N ARG A 11 17.83 16.72 -3.18
CA ARG A 11 18.33 17.88 -2.44
C ARG A 11 19.15 17.41 -1.25
N GLY A 12 20.48 17.37 -1.40
CA GLY A 12 21.37 16.91 -0.33
C GLY A 12 21.09 15.46 0.08
N ASP A 13 20.68 15.25 1.32
CA ASP A 13 20.37 13.94 1.93
C ASP A 13 18.92 13.51 1.76
N VAL A 14 18.08 14.30 1.07
CA VAL A 14 16.70 13.98 0.78
C VAL A 14 16.39 13.95 -0.72
N VAL A 15 15.34 13.21 -1.07
CA VAL A 15 14.63 13.32 -2.35
C VAL A 15 13.26 13.93 -2.06
N ARG A 16 12.88 14.92 -2.86
CA ARG A 16 11.65 15.69 -2.69
C ARG A 16 10.73 15.49 -3.88
N PHE A 17 9.50 15.06 -3.62
CA PHE A 17 8.37 15.18 -4.54
C PHE A 17 7.67 16.51 -4.28
N GLU A 18 7.26 17.19 -5.33
CA GLU A 18 6.57 18.46 -5.22
C GLU A 18 5.48 18.62 -6.28
N THR A 19 4.34 19.19 -5.90
CA THR A 19 3.32 19.69 -6.83
C THR A 19 2.80 21.03 -6.34
N ARG A 20 2.67 22.00 -7.25
CA ARG A 20 2.06 23.29 -6.94
C ARG A 20 0.54 23.16 -6.94
N VAL A 21 -0.10 23.89 -6.04
CA VAL A 21 -1.54 24.02 -5.89
C VAL A 21 -1.92 25.46 -6.21
N THR A 22 -2.82 25.64 -7.18
CA THR A 22 -3.52 26.91 -7.40
C THR A 22 -4.98 26.75 -7.01
N TRP A 23 -5.44 27.59 -6.09
CA TRP A 23 -6.83 27.63 -5.65
C TRP A 23 -7.66 28.42 -6.66
N GLU A 24 -8.82 27.90 -7.04
CA GLU A 24 -9.63 28.53 -8.11
C GLU A 24 -10.93 29.11 -7.58
N ASP A 25 -11.51 28.50 -6.55
CA ASP A 25 -12.78 28.95 -5.95
C ASP A 25 -12.58 29.66 -4.60
N ARG A 26 -11.36 29.59 -4.04
CA ARG A 26 -10.96 30.31 -2.84
C ARG A 26 -9.93 31.39 -3.16
N GLN A 27 -10.09 32.57 -2.55
CA GLN A 27 -9.05 33.61 -2.51
C GLN A 27 -7.98 33.20 -1.50
N ARG A 28 -7.08 32.32 -1.93
CA ARG A 28 -5.91 31.88 -1.18
C ARG A 28 -4.71 31.91 -2.11
N ASP A 29 -3.56 32.25 -1.56
CA ASP A 29 -2.29 32.19 -2.29
C ASP A 29 -2.00 30.77 -2.77
N ASP A 30 -1.25 30.68 -3.87
CA ASP A 30 -0.71 29.42 -4.36
C ASP A 30 0.05 28.70 -3.24
N ASP A 31 -0.11 27.38 -3.19
CA ASP A 31 0.47 26.53 -2.15
C ASP A 31 1.29 25.40 -2.79
N VAL A 32 1.99 24.62 -1.98
CA VAL A 32 2.81 23.51 -2.44
C VAL A 32 2.56 22.28 -1.58
N ILE A 33 2.18 21.18 -2.23
CA ILE A 33 2.18 19.86 -1.58
C ILE A 33 3.55 19.24 -1.86
N ALA A 34 4.29 18.96 -0.80
CA ALA A 34 5.59 18.33 -0.89
C ALA A 34 5.74 17.16 0.07
N HIS A 35 6.52 16.19 -0.38
CA HIS A 35 6.89 15.02 0.40
C HIS A 35 8.39 14.81 0.25
N GLU A 36 9.05 14.53 1.37
CA GLU A 36 10.50 14.31 1.41
C GLU A 36 10.80 12.94 1.99
N TRP A 37 11.79 12.28 1.39
CA TRP A 37 12.30 10.98 1.84
C TRP A 37 13.83 11.02 1.85
N PRO A 38 14.49 10.12 2.59
CA PRO A 38 15.94 9.97 2.48
C PRO A 38 16.38 9.74 1.03
N ALA A 39 17.49 10.35 0.62
CA ALA A 39 18.02 10.25 -0.75
C ALA A 39 18.30 8.80 -1.19
N ALA A 40 18.48 7.88 -0.23
CA ALA A 40 18.61 6.44 -0.47
C ALA A 40 17.36 5.82 -1.14
N LEU A 41 16.19 6.45 -1.06
CA LEU A 41 14.94 6.01 -1.69
C LEU A 41 14.66 6.73 -3.01
N ALA A 42 15.57 7.55 -3.51
CA ALA A 42 15.30 8.39 -4.67
C ALA A 42 14.90 7.62 -5.94
N ASP A 43 15.40 6.39 -6.10
CA ASP A 43 15.05 5.55 -7.25
C ASP A 43 13.64 4.93 -7.15
N ASP A 44 13.05 4.95 -5.95
CA ASP A 44 11.68 4.49 -5.68
C ASP A 44 10.65 5.64 -5.73
N VAL A 45 11.10 6.90 -5.78
CA VAL A 45 10.24 8.08 -5.80
C VAL A 45 10.00 8.54 -7.23
N THR A 46 8.73 8.52 -7.65
CA THR A 46 8.31 8.95 -8.99
C THR A 46 7.48 10.22 -8.92
N ALA A 47 7.63 11.10 -9.92
CA ALA A 47 6.80 12.28 -10.14
C ALA A 47 5.38 11.90 -10.61
N SER A 48 4.62 11.22 -9.75
CA SER A 48 3.35 10.59 -10.09
C SER A 48 2.15 11.56 -9.94
N PRO A 49 1.40 11.85 -11.02
CA PRO A 49 0.14 12.59 -10.92
C PRO A 49 -0.91 11.90 -10.05
N ASP A 50 -0.88 10.55 -9.98
CA ASP A 50 -1.74 9.77 -9.08
C ASP A 50 -1.50 10.13 -7.61
N ALA A 51 -0.23 10.31 -7.23
CA ALA A 51 0.14 10.72 -5.86
C ALA A 51 -0.31 12.16 -5.57
N ALA A 52 -0.19 13.07 -6.53
CA ALA A 52 -0.68 14.44 -6.41
C ALA A 52 -2.21 14.47 -6.23
N LEU A 53 -2.97 13.72 -7.02
CA LEU A 53 -4.42 13.58 -6.88
C LEU A 53 -4.80 13.06 -5.49
N LEU A 54 -4.16 11.98 -5.04
CA LEU A 54 -4.42 11.38 -3.73
C LEU A 54 -4.16 12.33 -2.56
N ALA A 55 -3.09 13.12 -2.64
CA ALA A 55 -2.74 14.09 -1.60
C ALA A 55 -3.70 15.29 -1.60
N ALA A 56 -4.16 15.72 -2.77
CA ALA A 56 -4.92 16.96 -2.92
C ALA A 56 -6.44 16.81 -2.77
N TYR A 57 -7.03 15.67 -3.16
CA TYR A 57 -8.50 15.56 -3.18
C TYR A 57 -9.18 15.80 -1.82
N PRO A 58 -8.63 15.40 -0.66
CA PRO A 58 -9.28 15.69 0.62
C PRO A 58 -9.30 17.19 0.90
N LEU A 59 -8.27 17.92 0.46
CA LEU A 59 -8.18 19.37 0.58
C LEU A 59 -9.19 20.06 -0.34
N ALA A 60 -9.26 19.65 -1.62
CA ALA A 60 -10.23 20.18 -2.57
C ALA A 60 -11.67 20.02 -2.06
N LEU A 61 -11.97 18.83 -1.51
CA LEU A 61 -13.26 18.49 -0.91
C LEU A 61 -13.55 19.34 0.33
N TRP A 62 -12.58 19.45 1.24
CA TRP A 62 -12.72 20.21 2.49
C TRP A 62 -12.92 21.71 2.24
N PHE A 63 -12.18 22.28 1.29
CA PHE A 63 -12.26 23.70 0.98
C PHE A 63 -13.42 24.06 0.02
N GLY A 64 -14.11 23.05 -0.51
CA GLY A 64 -15.31 23.22 -1.33
C GLY A 64 -15.03 23.68 -2.76
N GLU A 65 -13.89 23.26 -3.33
CA GLU A 65 -13.54 23.55 -4.72
C GLU A 65 -14.52 22.83 -5.66
N ARG A 66 -14.90 23.46 -6.78
CA ARG A 66 -15.84 22.89 -7.76
C ARG A 66 -15.21 21.79 -8.59
N ARG A 67 -13.91 21.93 -8.86
CA ARG A 67 -13.12 20.96 -9.63
C ARG A 67 -11.70 20.82 -9.09
N LEU A 68 -11.09 19.68 -9.39
CA LEU A 68 -9.69 19.36 -9.16
C LEU A 68 -9.05 18.99 -10.49
N ALA A 69 -8.37 19.95 -11.11
CA ALA A 69 -7.63 19.76 -12.34
C ALA A 69 -6.23 19.23 -12.03
N VAL A 70 -5.81 18.13 -12.67
CA VAL A 70 -4.49 17.51 -12.45
C VAL A 70 -3.73 17.46 -13.77
N GLU A 71 -2.58 18.13 -13.82
CA GLU A 71 -1.69 18.06 -14.98
C GLU A 71 -0.91 16.73 -15.01
N GLY A 72 -1.20 15.92 -16.02
CA GLY A 72 -0.56 14.63 -16.23
C GLY A 72 -1.58 13.52 -16.47
N ASP A 73 -1.07 12.30 -16.62
CA ASP A 73 -1.89 11.11 -16.80
C ASP A 73 -2.21 10.50 -15.43
N VAL A 74 -3.49 10.36 -15.13
CA VAL A 74 -4.00 9.72 -13.91
C VAL A 74 -4.58 8.36 -14.27
N CYS A 75 -4.32 7.37 -13.41
CA CYS A 75 -4.90 6.05 -13.54
C CYS A 75 -6.43 6.11 -13.43
N PRO A 76 -7.20 5.64 -14.43
CA PRO A 76 -8.68 5.67 -14.38
C PRO A 76 -9.24 4.97 -13.15
N ARG A 77 -8.66 3.81 -12.78
CA ARG A 77 -9.07 3.06 -11.59
C ARG A 77 -8.84 3.83 -10.29
N LEU A 78 -7.78 4.62 -10.22
CA LEU A 78 -7.53 5.48 -9.06
C LEU A 78 -8.55 6.62 -9.02
N ALA A 79 -8.77 7.30 -10.15
CA ALA A 79 -9.75 8.37 -10.25
C ALA A 79 -11.15 7.90 -9.82
N ASP A 80 -11.57 6.72 -10.26
CA ASP A 80 -12.83 6.09 -9.84
C ASP A 80 -12.87 5.79 -8.33
N GLY A 81 -11.76 5.31 -7.77
CA GLY A 81 -11.62 5.11 -6.32
C GLY A 81 -11.76 6.42 -5.54
N VAL A 82 -11.16 7.51 -6.03
CA VAL A 82 -11.26 8.85 -5.43
C VAL A 82 -12.69 9.39 -5.54
N ARG A 83 -13.35 9.25 -6.69
CA ARG A 83 -14.78 9.60 -6.86
C ARG A 83 -15.66 8.86 -5.86
N THR A 84 -15.43 7.55 -5.70
CA THR A 84 -16.15 6.72 -4.73
C THR A 84 -15.90 7.18 -3.30
N ALA A 85 -14.65 7.48 -2.94
CA ALA A 85 -14.30 7.98 -1.62
C ALA A 85 -14.96 9.33 -1.32
N MET A 86 -15.01 10.25 -2.29
CA MET A 86 -15.71 11.53 -2.14
C MET A 86 -17.22 11.33 -1.98
N ALA A 87 -17.83 10.41 -2.73
CA ALA A 87 -19.25 10.11 -2.61
C ALA A 87 -19.60 9.56 -1.22
N LEU A 88 -18.80 8.62 -0.70
CA LEU A 88 -18.95 8.10 0.67
C LEU A 88 -18.73 9.21 1.72
N GLY A 89 -17.73 10.07 1.51
CA GLY A 89 -17.49 11.23 2.36
C GLY A 89 -18.69 12.18 2.41
N HIS A 90 -19.33 12.43 1.27
CA HIS A 90 -20.55 13.23 1.19
C HIS A 90 -21.74 12.58 1.90
N GLU A 91 -21.91 11.27 1.75
CA GLU A 91 -22.96 10.51 2.43
C GLU A 91 -22.85 10.63 3.96
N TRP A 92 -21.63 10.54 4.49
CA TRP A 92 -21.39 10.70 5.93
C TRP A 92 -21.43 12.16 6.39
N TYR A 93 -21.01 13.09 5.52
CA TYR A 93 -20.88 14.50 5.81
C TYR A 93 -21.42 15.34 4.64
N PRO A 94 -22.73 15.67 4.63
CA PRO A 94 -23.39 16.33 3.49
C PRO A 94 -22.77 17.67 3.07
N GLN A 95 -22.04 18.34 3.95
CA GLN A 95 -21.31 19.57 3.63
C GLN A 95 -20.10 19.34 2.70
N LEU A 96 -19.53 18.13 2.66
CA LEU A 96 -18.43 17.75 1.79
C LEU A 96 -18.97 17.41 0.41
N ARG A 97 -19.07 18.39 -0.49
CA ARG A 97 -19.61 18.20 -1.83
C ARG A 97 -18.57 17.59 -2.77
N PRO A 98 -18.85 16.46 -3.45
CA PRO A 98 -17.89 15.84 -4.35
C PRO A 98 -17.37 16.82 -5.42
N VAL A 99 -16.07 16.76 -5.67
CA VAL A 99 -15.36 17.66 -6.59
C VAL A 99 -15.20 16.98 -7.94
N ALA A 100 -15.40 17.71 -9.05
CA ALA A 100 -15.15 17.16 -10.38
C ALA A 100 -13.65 16.92 -10.60
N ILE A 101 -13.25 15.69 -10.93
CA ILE A 101 -11.85 15.39 -11.29
C ILE A 101 -11.65 15.67 -12.78
N GLU A 102 -10.74 16.58 -13.10
CA GLU A 102 -10.35 16.91 -14.47
C GLU A 102 -8.89 16.51 -14.71
N ALA A 103 -8.68 15.31 -15.23
CA ALA A 103 -7.36 14.79 -15.54
C ALA A 103 -7.39 14.04 -16.88
N THR A 104 -6.22 13.86 -17.49
CA THR A 104 -6.12 12.92 -18.61
C THR A 104 -6.09 11.51 -18.02
N GLU A 105 -7.16 10.74 -18.25
CA GLU A 105 -7.26 9.38 -17.71
C GLU A 105 -6.61 8.37 -18.64
N ARG A 106 -5.43 7.88 -18.25
CA ARG A 106 -4.68 6.85 -18.97
C ARG A 106 -4.05 5.94 -17.95
N THR A 107 -4.05 4.63 -18.21
CA THR A 107 -3.30 3.70 -17.36
C THR A 107 -1.83 4.10 -17.40
N PRO A 108 -1.25 4.61 -16.30
CA PRO A 108 0.16 4.96 -16.31
C PRO A 108 0.96 3.69 -16.54
N PRO A 109 2.15 3.78 -17.16
CA PRO A 109 3.06 2.65 -17.17
C PRO A 109 3.25 2.22 -15.72
N VAL A 110 3.05 0.92 -15.45
CA VAL A 110 3.37 0.36 -14.12
C VAL A 110 4.79 0.84 -13.82
N PRO A 111 5.02 1.57 -12.70
CA PRO A 111 6.35 2.03 -12.35
C PRO A 111 7.27 0.85 -12.54
N ASN A 112 8.28 1.03 -13.41
CA ASN A 112 9.19 -0.02 -13.77
C ASN A 112 9.78 -0.47 -12.45
N ALA A 113 9.31 -1.60 -11.90
CA ALA A 113 9.66 -2.03 -10.55
C ALA A 113 11.16 -2.27 -10.57
N SER A 114 11.93 -1.25 -10.24
CA SER A 114 13.35 -1.20 -10.48
C SER A 114 13.99 -2.20 -9.53
N ARG A 115 14.31 -3.37 -10.08
CA ARG A 115 15.47 -4.19 -9.71
C ARG A 115 15.43 -4.98 -8.39
N GLY A 116 14.33 -4.97 -7.64
CA GLY A 116 14.17 -5.75 -6.39
C GLY A 116 13.05 -6.80 -6.39
N GLU A 117 13.13 -7.78 -5.49
CA GLU A 117 11.96 -8.61 -5.14
C GLU A 117 10.83 -7.70 -4.65
N ARG A 118 9.62 -7.88 -5.19
CA ARG A 118 8.43 -7.15 -4.73
C ARG A 118 8.24 -7.39 -3.23
N ARG A 119 8.19 -6.32 -2.45
CA ARG A 119 7.96 -6.34 -1.01
C ARG A 119 6.54 -5.86 -0.71
N ALA A 120 5.94 -6.43 0.32
CA ALA A 120 4.68 -5.95 0.86
C ALA A 120 4.95 -5.08 2.08
N ALA A 121 4.24 -3.96 2.17
CA ALA A 121 4.26 -3.05 3.31
C ALA A 121 2.88 -2.96 3.96
N VAL A 122 2.84 -2.54 5.23
CA VAL A 122 1.60 -2.27 5.96
C VAL A 122 1.60 -0.85 6.52
N CYS A 123 0.49 -0.12 6.34
CA CYS A 123 0.24 1.13 7.05
C CYS A 123 -0.18 0.81 8.49
N LEU A 124 0.65 1.19 9.44
CA LEU A 124 0.48 0.94 10.87
C LEU A 124 0.01 2.23 11.53
N SER A 125 -1.20 2.22 12.09
CA SER A 125 -1.69 3.29 12.95
C SER A 125 -1.41 3.03 14.44
N GLY A 126 -1.00 1.81 14.79
CA GLY A 126 -0.93 1.34 16.18
C GLY A 126 -2.28 0.87 16.74
N GLY A 127 -3.38 1.02 15.99
CA GLY A 127 -4.70 0.51 16.35
C GLY A 127 -4.81 -1.01 16.24
N VAL A 128 -5.87 -1.56 16.83
CA VAL A 128 -6.13 -3.01 16.88
C VAL A 128 -6.22 -3.63 15.49
N ASP A 129 -6.81 -2.94 14.52
CA ASP A 129 -7.00 -3.47 13.16
C ASP A 129 -5.67 -3.59 12.41
N ALA A 130 -4.84 -2.55 12.44
CA ALA A 130 -3.53 -2.58 11.79
C ALA A 130 -2.61 -3.62 12.43
N LEU A 131 -2.66 -3.78 13.76
CA LEU A 131 -1.92 -4.81 14.47
C LEU A 131 -2.44 -6.21 14.18
N THR A 132 -3.76 -6.38 14.06
CA THR A 132 -4.39 -7.66 13.69
C THR A 132 -4.01 -8.06 12.27
N LEU A 133 -4.04 -7.11 11.32
CA LEU A 133 -3.59 -7.32 9.95
C LEU A 133 -2.12 -7.76 9.89
N LEU A 134 -1.23 -7.07 10.61
CA LEU A 134 0.19 -7.45 10.71
C LEU A 134 0.35 -8.85 11.33
N TYR A 135 -0.37 -9.15 12.41
CA TYR A 135 -0.35 -10.45 13.08
C TYR A 135 -0.82 -11.59 12.18
N LEU A 136 -1.96 -11.42 11.50
CA LEU A 136 -2.53 -12.41 10.60
C LEU A 136 -1.61 -12.66 9.41
N ASN A 137 -1.08 -11.62 8.77
CA ASN A 137 -0.11 -11.75 7.68
C ASN A 137 1.15 -12.51 8.15
N THR A 138 1.68 -12.16 9.32
CA THR A 138 2.86 -12.82 9.91
C THR A 138 2.65 -14.32 10.17
N ARG A 139 1.41 -14.72 10.52
CA ARG A 139 1.05 -16.10 10.83
C ARG A 139 0.70 -16.94 9.61
N THR A 140 0.07 -16.34 8.61
CA THR A 140 -0.53 -17.07 7.48
C THR A 140 0.32 -17.03 6.22
N VAL A 141 1.13 -15.99 6.03
CA VAL A 141 2.00 -15.83 4.87
C VAL A 141 3.40 -16.35 5.22
N PRO A 142 3.94 -17.37 4.51
CA PRO A 142 5.26 -17.92 4.79
C PRO A 142 6.38 -16.87 4.73
N ALA A 143 7.44 -17.09 5.50
CA ALA A 143 8.65 -16.27 5.39
C ALA A 143 9.23 -16.38 3.96
N GLY A 144 9.61 -15.25 3.38
CA GLY A 144 10.14 -15.16 2.01
C GLY A 144 9.08 -15.08 0.90
N HIS A 145 7.79 -15.21 1.22
CA HIS A 145 6.73 -14.99 0.22
C HIS A 145 6.58 -13.48 -0.07
N PRO A 146 6.42 -13.03 -1.33
CA PRO A 146 6.35 -11.59 -1.68
C PRO A 146 5.23 -10.80 -0.99
N ALA A 147 4.14 -11.48 -0.61
CA ALA A 147 3.02 -10.86 0.12
C ALA A 147 3.25 -10.76 1.64
N ARG A 148 4.38 -11.26 2.17
CA ARG A 148 4.73 -11.14 3.58
C ARG A 148 5.13 -9.71 3.86
N PHE A 149 4.52 -9.07 4.84
CA PHE A 149 4.92 -7.71 5.22
C PHE A 149 6.35 -7.73 5.77
N THR A 150 7.22 -6.97 5.10
CA THR A 150 8.63 -6.74 5.51
C THR A 150 8.86 -5.31 5.96
N ASP A 151 7.99 -4.40 5.53
CA ASP A 151 8.09 -2.97 5.73
C ASP A 151 6.80 -2.45 6.37
N GLY A 152 6.90 -1.35 7.13
CA GLY A 152 5.77 -0.75 7.82
C GLY A 152 5.87 0.77 7.78
N LEU A 153 4.77 1.43 7.43
CA LEU A 153 4.64 2.89 7.48
C LEU A 153 3.89 3.26 8.76
N PHE A 154 4.57 3.93 9.68
CA PHE A 154 3.99 4.43 10.93
C PHE A 154 4.01 5.95 10.87
N LEU A 155 2.84 6.58 10.98
CA LEU A 155 2.67 8.02 10.73
C LEU A 155 2.37 8.79 12.03
N PHE A 156 2.96 9.97 12.14
CA PHE A 156 2.60 10.99 13.13
C PHE A 156 1.90 12.14 12.43
N GLY A 157 1.02 12.84 13.14
CA GLY A 157 0.44 14.09 12.64
C GLY A 157 -0.82 13.93 11.81
N LEU A 158 -1.51 12.79 11.93
CA LEU A 158 -2.81 12.59 11.29
C LEU A 158 -3.96 13.21 12.08
N ASN A 159 -3.76 13.50 13.36
CA ASN A 159 -4.81 14.05 14.21
C ASN A 159 -4.62 15.54 14.43
N THR A 160 -5.73 16.27 14.48
CA THR A 160 -5.75 17.71 14.77
C THR A 160 -5.09 18.06 16.11
N TYR A 161 -5.12 17.14 17.08
CA TYR A 161 -4.49 17.28 18.39
C TYR A 161 -3.02 16.83 18.45
N ASP A 162 -2.42 16.36 17.35
CA ASP A 162 -0.98 16.10 17.29
C ASP A 162 -0.17 17.40 17.15
N TYR A 163 -0.84 18.50 16.77
CA TYR A 163 -0.25 19.83 16.62
C TYR A 163 -0.92 20.88 17.51
N ALA A 164 -0.20 21.98 17.76
CA ALA A 164 -0.71 23.25 18.25
C ALA A 164 -0.04 24.35 17.42
N ASP A 165 -0.83 25.16 16.73
CA ASP A 165 -0.34 26.27 15.90
C ASP A 165 0.75 25.85 14.88
N GLY A 166 0.56 24.69 14.25
CA GLY A 166 1.50 24.12 13.28
C GLY A 166 2.74 23.46 13.88
N VAL A 167 2.91 23.50 15.21
CA VAL A 167 4.02 22.87 15.91
C VAL A 167 3.57 21.54 16.49
N ALA A 168 4.37 20.48 16.28
CA ALA A 168 4.10 19.18 16.88
C ALA A 168 4.11 19.29 18.41
N ARG A 169 3.06 18.79 19.06
CA ARG A 169 2.99 18.80 20.53
C ARG A 169 4.04 17.84 21.12
N PRO A 170 4.94 18.29 22.00
CA PRO A 170 6.04 17.45 22.49
C PRO A 170 5.58 16.15 23.14
N GLU A 171 4.50 16.17 23.91
CA GLU A 171 3.94 15.00 24.59
C GLU A 171 3.36 13.98 23.59
N ARG A 172 2.81 14.45 22.47
CA ARG A 172 2.26 13.60 21.40
C ARG A 172 3.37 12.96 20.60
N LEU A 173 4.40 13.74 20.26
CA LEU A 173 5.57 13.26 19.57
C LEU A 173 6.32 12.21 20.41
N ALA A 174 6.50 12.47 21.72
CA ALA A 174 7.11 11.51 22.64
C ALA A 174 6.30 10.20 22.73
N ALA A 175 4.97 10.28 22.80
CA ALA A 175 4.11 9.09 22.78
C ALA A 175 4.25 8.30 21.48
N TYR A 176 4.28 8.99 20.34
CA TYR A 176 4.53 8.38 19.03
C TYR A 176 5.89 7.68 18.99
N GLU A 177 6.96 8.31 19.49
CA GLU A 177 8.29 7.70 19.50
C GLU A 177 8.36 6.43 20.34
N VAL A 178 7.69 6.43 21.49
CA VAL A 178 7.56 5.22 22.34
C VAL A 178 6.82 4.11 21.59
N GLN A 179 5.74 4.43 20.88
CA GLN A 179 5.00 3.44 20.09
C GLN A 179 5.83 2.93 18.91
N ARG A 180 6.48 3.83 18.16
CA ARG A 180 7.40 3.49 17.07
C ARG A 180 8.47 2.51 17.56
N ALA A 181 9.12 2.82 18.68
CA ALA A 181 10.15 1.96 19.27
C ALA A 181 9.64 0.57 19.69
N ARG A 182 8.35 0.41 20.04
CA ARG A 182 7.76 -0.90 20.35
C ARG A 182 7.49 -1.75 19.11
N VAL A 183 7.20 -1.11 17.97
CA VAL A 183 6.82 -1.77 16.72
C VAL A 183 8.04 -2.07 15.85
N SER A 184 9.05 -1.20 15.82
CA SER A 184 10.26 -1.36 14.99
C SER A 184 11.04 -2.68 15.20
N PRO A 185 11.29 -3.18 16.42
CA PRO A 185 12.06 -4.41 16.64
C PRO A 185 11.32 -5.68 16.17
N ARG A 186 9.99 -5.62 16.01
CA ARG A 186 9.16 -6.76 15.62
C ARG A 186 9.12 -6.97 14.12
N CYS A 187 9.36 -5.92 13.32
CA CYS A 187 9.50 -6.01 11.87
C CYS A 187 10.91 -6.47 11.44
N ALA A 188 11.94 -6.23 12.25
CA ALA A 188 13.34 -6.54 11.90
C ALA A 188 13.82 -7.96 12.24
N ARG A 189 13.03 -8.80 12.91
CA ARG A 189 13.44 -10.17 13.23
C ARG A 189 13.31 -11.07 11.99
N ARG A 190 14.41 -11.17 11.21
CA ARG A 190 14.70 -12.35 10.39
C ARG A 190 14.52 -13.58 11.30
N PRO A 191 13.73 -14.60 10.92
CA PRO A 191 13.85 -15.87 11.61
C PRO A 191 15.24 -16.42 11.31
N ALA A 192 16.11 -16.38 12.31
CA ALA A 192 17.33 -17.15 12.33
C ALA A 192 16.98 -18.61 12.00
N SER A 193 17.71 -19.15 11.03
CA SER A 193 17.75 -20.54 10.65
C SER A 193 17.79 -21.47 11.87
N ARG A 194 16.64 -21.98 12.29
CA ARG A 194 16.58 -23.10 13.26
C ARG A 194 15.37 -23.99 13.07
N TRP A 195 15.11 -24.37 11.82
CA TRP A 195 14.45 -25.66 11.56
C TRP A 195 15.52 -26.75 11.53
N SER A 196 16.00 -27.12 12.72
CA SER A 196 16.67 -28.41 12.87
C SER A 196 15.64 -29.50 12.60
N ARG A 197 15.89 -30.29 11.56
CA ARG A 197 15.10 -31.48 11.21
C ARG A 197 15.09 -32.44 12.39
N ARG A 198 14.07 -32.39 13.25
CA ARG A 198 13.67 -33.58 14.01
C ARG A 198 12.74 -34.39 13.11
N ARG A 199 13.36 -35.27 12.32
CA ARG A 199 12.67 -36.43 11.76
C ARG A 199 12.04 -37.16 12.95
N ARG A 200 10.72 -37.08 13.13
CA ARG A 200 10.01 -38.12 13.84
C ARG A 200 10.01 -39.32 12.90
N THR A 201 10.87 -40.28 13.19
CA THR A 201 10.69 -41.65 12.73
C THR A 201 9.32 -42.11 13.22
N CYS A 202 8.34 -42.11 12.32
CA CYS A 202 7.09 -42.82 12.54
C CYS A 202 7.40 -44.31 12.43
N GLY A 203 7.86 -44.90 13.54
CA GLY A 203 7.98 -46.33 13.71
C GLY A 203 6.59 -46.93 13.94
N ARG A 204 5.88 -47.23 12.84
CA ARG A 204 4.85 -48.29 12.70
C ARG A 204 3.98 -47.99 11.48
N CYS A 205 4.44 -48.41 10.31
CA CYS A 205 3.54 -48.94 9.29
C CYS A 205 4.33 -49.79 8.29
N SER A 206 4.75 -50.96 8.75
CA SER A 206 5.23 -52.03 7.87
C SER A 206 4.55 -53.32 8.31
N ARG A 207 3.45 -53.69 7.63
CA ARG A 207 3.00 -55.07 7.44
C ARG A 207 1.77 -55.09 6.53
N ARG A 208 1.83 -55.97 5.52
CA ARG A 208 0.82 -56.36 4.52
C ARG A 208 0.62 -55.29 3.44
N THR A 209 1.11 -55.49 2.22
CA THR A 209 0.65 -56.55 1.32
C THR A 209 1.72 -56.93 0.27
N ARG A 210 2.08 -58.21 0.22
CA ARG A 210 2.65 -58.89 -0.96
C ARG A 210 1.91 -60.22 -1.11
N ARG A 211 1.54 -60.53 -2.37
CA ARG A 211 0.92 -61.74 -2.96
C ARG A 211 -0.42 -61.36 -3.60
N GLY A 212 -0.63 -61.49 -4.91
CA GLY A 212 0.24 -62.03 -5.95
C GLY A 212 -0.27 -61.64 -7.34
N ALA A 213 0.67 -61.59 -8.28
CA ALA A 213 0.37 -61.58 -9.69
C ALA A 213 -0.05 -62.97 -10.14
N THR A 214 -1.11 -63.09 -10.93
CA THR A 214 -1.25 -64.16 -11.93
C THR A 214 -2.02 -63.65 -13.14
N ARG A 215 -1.43 -63.91 -14.30
CA ARG A 215 -1.90 -63.63 -15.66
C ARG A 215 -3.29 -64.22 -15.91
N ARG A 216 -4.11 -63.52 -16.71
CA ARG A 216 -4.83 -64.16 -17.83
C ARG A 216 -5.25 -63.15 -18.90
N THR A 217 -4.91 -63.54 -20.12
CA THR A 217 -5.20 -62.94 -21.42
C THR A 217 -6.69 -63.03 -21.78
N ARG A 218 -7.23 -62.03 -22.50
CA ARG A 218 -7.96 -62.22 -23.79
C ARG A 218 -8.52 -60.92 -24.37
N ARG A 219 -8.22 -60.75 -25.67
CA ARG A 219 -8.87 -59.93 -26.71
C ARG A 219 -10.40 -59.80 -26.60
N ARG A 220 -10.93 -58.61 -26.94
CA ARG A 220 -11.93 -58.31 -28.01
C ARG A 220 -12.34 -56.82 -27.87
N SER A 221 -11.94 -55.92 -28.77
CA SER A 221 -12.65 -55.51 -29.99
C SER A 221 -14.12 -55.09 -29.81
N ARG A 222 -14.40 -53.79 -29.96
CA ARG A 222 -15.52 -53.13 -30.70
C ARG A 222 -15.78 -51.76 -30.04
N ARG A 223 -15.56 -50.61 -30.71
CA ARG A 223 -16.32 -49.95 -31.78
C ARG A 223 -17.61 -49.24 -31.29
N TRP A 224 -17.62 -47.91 -31.51
CA TRP A 224 -18.76 -46.96 -31.70
C TRP A 224 -19.46 -46.51 -30.40
N GLY A 225 -19.88 -45.25 -30.23
CA GLY A 225 -19.99 -44.11 -31.14
C GLY A 225 -20.41 -42.83 -30.38
N THR A 226 -20.42 -41.75 -31.15
CA THR A 226 -20.85 -40.38 -30.86
C THR A 226 -22.27 -40.25 -30.29
N ARG A 227 -22.45 -39.32 -29.34
CA ARG A 227 -23.21 -38.06 -29.51
C ARG A 227 -22.98 -37.16 -28.31
#